data_AF-A0A1W9VEA8-F1
#
_entry.id   AF-A0A1W9VEA8-F1
#
_cell.length_a   1.000
_cell.length_b   1.000
_cell.length_c   1.000
_cell.angle_alpha   90.00
_cell.angle_beta   90.00
_cell.angle_gamma   90.00
#
_symmetry.space_group_name_H-M   'P 1'
#
loop_
_entity.id
_entity.type
_entity.pdbx_description
1 polymer ?
#
loop_
_entity_poly.entity_id
_entity_poly.type
_entity_poly.pdbx_seq_one_letter_code
_entity_poly.pdbx_strand_id
1 'polypeptide(L)' 'MRKSELKTKAEDIIAHLPDNVTWDDLMQQIYVRQKIEKGIHDADSGNIYTSAEVRKRFKASR' A
#
# COMPACT_ATOMS: atom_id res chain seq x y z
N MET A 1 -6.21 8.47 9.57
CA MET A 1 -7.25 7.43 9.60
C MET A 1 -7.78 7.28 11.02
N ARG A 2 -9.10 7.22 11.20
CA ARG A 2 -9.73 7.01 12.52
C ARG A 2 -9.78 5.50 12.85
N LYS A 3 -9.86 5.14 14.13
CA LYS A 3 -9.90 3.73 14.58
C LYS A 3 -11.07 2.94 13.97
N SER A 4 -12.22 3.58 13.75
CA SER A 4 -13.39 2.97 13.12
C SER A 4 -13.13 2.60 11.66
N GLU A 5 -12.44 3.46 10.90
CA GLU A 5 -12.09 3.20 9.50
C GLU A 5 -11.09 2.05 9.36
N LEU A 6 -10.13 1.94 10.29
CA LEU A 6 -9.19 0.81 10.31
C LEU A 6 -9.94 -0.52 10.47
N LYS A 7 -10.88 -0.57 11.42
CA LYS A 7 -11.66 -1.78 11.69
C LYS A 7 -12.47 -2.22 10.47
N THR A 8 -13.21 -1.28 9.85
CA THR A 8 -13.99 -1.57 8.64
C THR A 8 -13.10 -2.04 7.48
N LYS A 9 -11.92 -1.45 7.29
CA LYS A 9 -10.97 -1.91 6.26
C LYS A 9 -10.41 -3.30 6.55
N ALA A 10 -10.17 -3.64 7.81
CA ALA A 10 -9.72 -4.97 8.19
C ALA A 10 -10.83 -6.02 7.96
N GLU A 11 -12.07 -5.71 8.32
CA GLU A 11 -13.24 -6.55 8.04
C GLU A 11 -13.40 -6.80 6.54
N ASP A 12 -13.23 -5.75 5.72
CA ASP A 12 -13.27 -5.82 4.26
C ASP A 12 -12.16 -6.71 3.68
N ILE A 13 -10.93 -6.65 4.22
CA ILE A 13 -9.85 -7.58 3.80
C ILE A 13 -10.27 -9.02 4.12
N ILE A 14 -10.69 -9.28 5.36
CA ILE A 14 -11.05 -10.63 5.83
C ILE A 14 -12.20 -11.21 5.00
N ALA A 15 -13.20 -10.40 4.65
CA ALA A 15 -14.36 -10.83 3.86
C ALA A 15 -14.00 -11.33 2.43
N HIS A 16 -12.84 -10.94 1.90
CA HIS A 16 -12.39 -11.32 0.56
C HIS A 16 -11.24 -12.35 0.57
N LEU A 17 -10.85 -12.88 1.73
CA LEU A 17 -9.82 -13.90 1.81
C LEU A 17 -10.38 -15.28 1.41
N PRO A 18 -9.64 -16.06 0.61
CA PRO A 18 -9.90 -17.48 0.44
C PRO A 18 -9.81 -18.26 1.77
N ASP A 19 -10.50 -19.40 1.87
CA ASP A 19 -10.49 -20.24 3.07
C ASP A 19 -9.11 -20.85 3.39
N ASN A 20 -8.21 -20.92 2.40
CA ASN A 20 -6.90 -21.56 2.50
C ASN A 20 -5.71 -20.58 2.58
N VAL A 21 -5.92 -19.37 3.09
CA VAL A 21 -4.86 -18.36 3.26
C VAL A 21 -3.99 -18.61 4.49
N THR A 22 -2.72 -18.21 4.40
CA THR A 22 -1.80 -18.18 5.54
C THR A 22 -1.73 -16.79 6.18
N TRP A 23 -1.07 -16.69 7.33
CA TRP A 23 -0.75 -15.40 7.96
C TRP A 23 0.09 -14.50 7.05
N ASP A 24 1.02 -15.09 6.28
CA ASP A 24 1.85 -14.32 5.35
C ASP A 24 1.01 -13.72 4.23
N ASP A 25 0.03 -14.45 3.70
CA ASP A 25 -0.88 -13.94 2.67
C ASP A 25 -1.74 -12.77 3.18
N LEU A 26 -2.29 -12.89 4.39
CA LEU A 26 -3.03 -11.81 5.04
C LEU A 26 -2.14 -10.56 5.21
N MET A 27 -0.91 -10.75 5.69
CA MET A 27 0.04 -9.65 5.88
C MET A 27 0.43 -8.98 4.55
N GLN A 28 0.59 -9.75 3.47
CA GLN A 28 0.82 -9.22 2.13
C GLN A 28 -0.34 -8.32 1.69
N GLN A 29 -1.59 -8.75 1.85
CA GLN A 29 -2.75 -7.93 1.49
C GLN A 29 -2.81 -6.61 2.28
N ILE A 30 -2.57 -6.68 3.59
CA ILE A 30 -2.50 -5.48 4.45
C ILE A 30 -1.41 -4.53 3.94
N TYR A 31 -0.22 -5.05 3.64
CA TYR A 31 0.91 -4.24 3.18
C TYR A 31 0.62 -3.57 1.84
N VAL A 32 0.05 -4.30 0.87
CA VAL A 32 -0.34 -3.75 -0.44
C VAL A 32 -1.34 -2.61 -0.26
N ARG A 33 -2.39 -2.81 0.56
CA ARG A 33 -3.38 -1.75 0.82
C ARG A 33 -2.73 -0.51 1.44
N GLN A 34 -1.86 -0.68 2.44
CA GLN A 34 -1.13 0.44 3.04
C GLN A 34 -0.25 1.19 2.04
N LYS A 35 0.41 0.47 1.12
CA LYS A 35 1.24 1.08 0.08
C LYS A 35 0.42 1.88 -0.92
N ILE A 36 -0.75 1.38 -1.31
CA ILE A 36 -1.67 2.10 -2.20
C ILE A 36 -2.17 3.37 -1.52
N GLU A 37 -2.66 3.27 -0.29
CA GLU A 37 -3.18 4.43 0.46
C GLU A 37 -2.10 5.49 0.67
N LYS A 38 -0.88 5.07 1.00
CA LYS A 38 0.26 5.97 1.08
C LYS A 38 0.57 6.61 -0.27
N GLY A 39 0.58 5.83 -1.36
CA GLY A 39 0.86 6.35 -2.70
C GLY A 39 -0.16 7.38 -3.16
N ILE A 40 -1.44 7.17 -2.87
CA ILE A 40 -2.52 8.14 -3.13
C ILE A 40 -2.27 9.42 -2.32
N HIS A 41 -2.01 9.28 -1.01
CA HIS A 41 -1.72 10.44 -0.16
C HIS A 41 -0.48 11.22 -0.63
N ASP A 42 0.58 10.53 -1.02
CA ASP A 42 1.80 11.14 -1.55
C ASP A 42 1.50 11.88 -2.87
N ALA A 43 0.68 11.30 -3.76
CA ALA A 43 0.24 11.95 -4.99
C ALA A 43 -0.59 13.22 -4.73
N ASP A 44 -1.59 13.13 -3.86
CA ASP A 44 -2.46 14.25 -3.48
C ASP A 44 -1.68 15.38 -2.81
N SER A 45 -0.61 15.04 -2.08
CA SER A 45 0.27 16.00 -1.39
C SER A 45 1.39 16.55 -2.29
N GLY A 46 1.47 16.13 -3.56
CA GLY A 46 2.53 16.53 -4.49
C GLY A 46 3.90 15.90 -4.20
N ASN A 47 3.97 14.90 -3.31
CA ASN A 47 5.18 14.12 -2.99
C ASN A 47 5.47 13.07 -4.09
N ILE A 48 5.61 13.54 -5.33
CA ILE A 48 5.81 12.70 -6.51
C ILE A 48 7.19 12.91 -7.12
N TYR A 49 7.65 11.92 -7.89
CA TYR A 49 8.84 12.05 -8.71
C TYR A 49 8.45 11.97 -10.18
N THR A 50 9.05 12.83 -10.99
CA THR A 50 9.02 12.71 -12.45
C THR A 50 9.82 11.49 -12.90
N SER A 51 9.53 10.97 -14.10
CA SER A 51 10.27 9.84 -14.66
C SER A 51 11.78 10.12 -14.79
N ALA A 52 12.18 11.39 -14.96
CA ALA A 52 13.58 11.78 -15.02
C ALA A 52 14.26 11.66 -13.64
N GLU A 53 13.61 12.12 -12.57
CA GLU A 53 14.11 12.01 -11.20
C GLU A 53 14.22 10.55 -10.75
N VAL A 54 13.20 9.73 -11.06
CA VAL A 54 13.23 8.28 -10.82
C VAL A 54 14.44 7.67 -11.52
N ARG A 55 14.61 7.90 -12.83
CA ARG A 55 15.75 7.37 -13.57
C ARG A 55 17.08 7.81 -12.97
N LYS A 56 17.24 9.06 -12.54
CA LYS A 56 18.46 9.54 -11.89
C LYS A 56 18.73 8.79 -10.58
N ARG A 57 17.69 8.58 -9.76
CA ARG A 57 17.80 7.93 -8.44
C ARG A 57 18.18 6.45 -8.56
N PHE A 58 17.60 5.73 -9.51
CA PHE A 58 17.88 4.30 -9.73
C PHE A 58 19.12 4.05 -10.61
N LYS A 59 19.57 5.01 -11.42
CA LYS A 59 20.83 4.91 -12.18
C LYS A 59 22.08 5.18 -11.34
N ALA A 60 21.96 5.77 -10.15
CA ALA A 60 23.05 5.86 -9.16
C ALA A 60 23.30 4.52 -8.42
N SER A 61 22.54 3.48 -8.73
CA SER A 61 22.65 2.14 -8.15
C SER A 61 23.24 1.11 -9.12
N ARG A 62 24.02 1.56 -10.12
CA ARG A 62 24.86 0.70 -10.96
C ARG A 62 26.31 1.10 -10.84
#